data_AF-A0A161WXX4-F1
#
_entry.id   AF-A0A161WXX4-F1
#
_cell.length_a   1.000
_cell.length_b   1.000
_cell.length_c   1.000
_cell.angle_alpha   90.00
_cell.angle_beta   90.00
_cell.angle_gamma   90.00
#
_symmetry.space_group_name_H-M   'P 1'
#
loop_
_entity.id
_entity.type
_entity.pdbx_description
1 polymer ?
#
loop_
_entity_poly.entity_id
_entity_poly.type
_entity_poly.pdbx_seq_one_letter_code
_entity_poly.pdbx_strand_id
1 'polypeptide(L)'
;MTDRSSGPQRSVLIHGSCVTRDALALPGETRFRLADYYARSSLASAFAPGGLVGVDVARVESPFQRRMVERDQGKDFAARLETTDADVVVLDLVDEQYDLVVGADGGVATRSMEFLRAGGDSAAGTRVASGSPEFLVRWEVGWAALVATARRQGRLGRVVVHEAYWARGDADGGAFDQQRVEAANRTLTYLYARMRKDLAEARFLRVPDRLVVGDPSHRWGASPVHFVEDYYRTFLDLLDEATRGRG
;
A
#
# COMPACT_ATOMS: atom_id res chain seq x y z
N MET A 1 12.26 34.21 -18.36
CA MET A 1 12.19 32.98 -17.54
C MET A 1 10.79 32.45 -17.75
N THR A 2 10.65 31.51 -18.68
CA THR A 2 9.35 31.07 -19.21
C THR A 2 8.63 30.25 -18.15
N ASP A 3 7.51 30.80 -17.69
CA ASP A 3 6.47 30.13 -16.94
C ASP A 3 6.04 28.89 -17.72
N ARG A 4 6.54 27.71 -17.30
CA ARG A 4 5.98 26.45 -17.77
C ARG A 4 4.64 26.33 -17.07
N SER A 5 3.59 26.76 -17.76
CA SER A 5 2.21 26.36 -17.50
C SER A 5 2.18 24.86 -17.20
N SER A 6 2.12 24.52 -15.90
CA SER A 6 2.00 23.14 -15.45
C SER A 6 0.58 22.71 -15.76
N GLY A 7 0.43 21.73 -16.65
CA GLY A 7 -0.87 21.09 -16.86
C GLY A 7 -1.47 20.58 -15.54
N PRO A 8 -2.79 20.32 -15.50
CA PRO A 8 -3.45 19.89 -14.27
C PRO A 8 -2.80 18.62 -13.70
N GLN A 9 -2.57 18.62 -12.37
CA GLN A 9 -2.00 17.47 -11.67
C GLN A 9 -2.93 16.27 -11.73
N ARG A 10 -2.39 15.09 -12.06
CA ARG A 10 -3.14 13.82 -11.98
C ARG A 10 -3.35 13.43 -10.52
N SER A 11 -4.59 13.14 -10.18
CA SER A 11 -5.03 12.70 -8.87
C SER A 11 -4.76 11.21 -8.65
N VAL A 12 -4.16 10.88 -7.52
CA VAL A 12 -3.73 9.50 -7.19
C VAL A 12 -4.43 9.02 -5.93
N LEU A 13 -5.20 7.93 -6.05
CA LEU A 13 -5.70 7.16 -4.92
C LEU A 13 -4.68 6.08 -4.58
N ILE A 14 -4.20 6.05 -3.33
CA ILE A 14 -3.20 5.06 -2.89
C ILE A 14 -3.84 4.07 -1.92
N HIS A 15 -3.65 2.78 -2.17
CA HIS A 15 -3.78 1.74 -1.15
C HIS A 15 -2.43 1.03 -1.01
N GLY A 16 -1.77 1.23 0.13
CA GLY A 16 -0.40 0.78 0.32
C GLY A 16 0.29 1.53 1.45
N SER A 17 1.60 1.67 1.36
CA SER A 17 2.45 2.12 2.45
C SER A 17 2.99 3.53 2.26
N CYS A 18 3.88 3.92 3.17
CA CYS A 18 4.65 5.16 3.07
C CYS A 18 5.49 5.22 1.80
N VAL A 19 5.88 4.07 1.22
CA VAL A 19 6.74 4.00 0.03
C VAL A 19 6.16 4.78 -1.14
N THR A 20 4.87 4.62 -1.42
CA THR A 20 4.22 5.35 -2.52
C THR A 20 3.86 6.77 -2.11
N ARG A 21 3.33 6.96 -0.89
CA ARG A 21 2.92 8.28 -0.41
C ARG A 21 4.09 9.26 -0.36
N ASP A 22 5.26 8.83 0.11
CA ASP A 22 6.43 9.70 0.29
C ASP A 22 6.99 10.18 -1.05
N ALA A 23 6.87 9.38 -2.12
CA ALA A 23 7.18 9.83 -3.46
C ALA A 23 6.33 11.06 -3.86
N LEU A 24 5.01 11.01 -3.64
CA LEU A 24 4.12 12.14 -3.93
C LEU A 24 4.34 13.36 -3.02
N ALA A 25 5.07 13.19 -1.92
CA ALA A 25 5.40 14.26 -0.98
C ALA A 25 6.80 14.87 -1.21
N LEU A 26 7.52 14.44 -2.25
CA LEU A 26 8.85 14.98 -2.56
C LEU A 26 8.79 16.47 -2.93
N PRO A 27 9.78 17.28 -2.48
CA PRO A 27 9.88 18.67 -2.91
C PRO A 27 9.98 18.81 -4.43
N GLY A 28 9.13 19.66 -5.00
CA GLY A 28 9.11 19.95 -6.43
C GLY A 28 8.31 18.96 -7.29
N GLU A 29 7.64 17.96 -6.69
CA GLU A 29 6.73 17.09 -7.44
C GLU A 29 5.44 17.85 -7.81
N THR A 30 5.25 18.10 -9.11
CA THR A 30 4.12 18.89 -9.63
C THR A 30 3.24 18.13 -10.63
N ARG A 31 3.50 16.84 -10.90
CA ARG A 31 2.76 16.04 -11.87
C ARG A 31 1.59 15.29 -11.23
N PHE A 32 1.71 14.97 -9.94
CA PHE A 32 0.72 14.21 -9.18
C PHE A 32 0.26 14.94 -7.93
N ARG A 33 -0.99 14.69 -7.54
CA ARG A 33 -1.55 15.09 -6.25
C ARG A 33 -2.23 13.90 -5.58
N LEU A 34 -2.16 13.83 -4.25
CA LEU A 34 -2.84 12.79 -3.50
C LEU A 34 -4.36 13.04 -3.49
N ALA A 35 -5.14 12.07 -3.99
CA ALA A 35 -6.59 12.08 -3.89
C ALA A 35 -7.04 11.56 -2.53
N ASP A 36 -6.52 10.40 -2.13
CA ASP A 36 -6.69 9.81 -0.80
C ASP A 36 -5.64 8.72 -0.57
N TYR A 37 -5.46 8.32 0.68
CA TYR A 37 -4.45 7.36 1.11
C TYR A 37 -4.98 6.36 2.15
N TYR A 38 -4.83 5.08 1.84
CA TYR A 38 -5.23 3.95 2.68
C TYR A 38 -3.98 3.18 3.10
N ALA A 39 -3.49 3.50 4.29
CA ALA A 39 -2.34 2.88 4.93
C ALA A 39 -2.76 1.81 5.92
N ARG A 40 -1.84 0.91 6.29
CA ARG A 40 -2.04 -0.11 7.34
C ARG A 40 -3.31 -0.93 7.12
N SER A 41 -3.64 -1.16 5.87
CA SER A 41 -4.83 -1.85 5.40
C SER A 41 -4.37 -2.90 4.39
N SER A 42 -4.46 -4.17 4.75
CA SER A 42 -4.27 -5.29 3.84
C SER A 42 -5.48 -5.39 2.91
N LEU A 43 -5.29 -5.82 1.65
CA LEU A 43 -6.43 -6.12 0.77
C LEU A 43 -7.33 -7.22 1.35
N ALA A 44 -6.77 -8.14 2.14
CA ALA A 44 -7.54 -9.17 2.85
C ALA A 44 -8.50 -8.57 3.89
N SER A 45 -8.16 -7.41 4.45
CA SER A 45 -9.01 -6.67 5.38
C SER A 45 -9.91 -5.69 4.66
N ALA A 46 -9.41 -4.94 3.68
CA ALA A 46 -10.10 -3.84 3.02
C ALA A 46 -11.43 -4.22 2.36
N PHE A 47 -11.55 -5.47 1.90
CA PHE A 47 -12.74 -6.03 1.25
C PHE A 47 -13.46 -7.10 2.10
N ALA A 48 -13.10 -7.23 3.37
CA ALA A 48 -13.82 -8.09 4.30
C ALA A 48 -15.22 -7.52 4.61
N PRO A 49 -16.17 -8.34 5.11
CA PRO A 49 -17.53 -7.89 5.42
C PRO A 49 -17.61 -6.76 6.46
N GLY A 50 -16.64 -6.67 7.36
CA GLY A 50 -16.59 -5.67 8.42
C GLY A 50 -15.32 -5.77 9.26
N GLY A 51 -15.09 -4.77 10.12
CA GLY A 51 -13.99 -4.76 11.09
C GLY A 51 -14.31 -5.60 12.33
N LEU A 52 -13.43 -5.52 13.33
CA LEU A 52 -13.58 -6.25 14.59
C LEU A 52 -14.32 -5.44 15.66
N VAL A 53 -15.02 -6.15 16.54
CA VAL A 53 -15.60 -5.59 17.77
C VAL A 53 -14.50 -5.37 18.82
N GLY A 54 -14.66 -4.34 19.66
CA GLY A 54 -13.76 -4.08 20.80
C GLY A 54 -12.52 -3.25 20.47
N VAL A 55 -12.46 -2.67 19.27
CA VAL A 55 -11.39 -1.74 18.87
C VAL A 55 -11.80 -0.31 19.25
N ASP A 56 -11.06 0.29 20.17
CA ASP A 56 -11.27 1.65 20.67
C ASP A 56 -10.23 2.61 20.06
N VAL A 57 -10.62 3.24 18.96
CA VAL A 57 -9.80 4.20 18.23
C VAL A 57 -9.52 5.48 19.03
N ALA A 58 -10.29 5.78 20.08
CA ALA A 58 -10.04 6.95 20.93
C ALA A 58 -8.72 6.82 21.70
N ARG A 59 -8.22 5.60 21.91
CA ARG A 59 -6.92 5.31 22.54
C ARG A 59 -5.72 5.71 21.68
N VAL A 60 -5.92 5.93 20.38
CA VAL A 60 -4.85 6.34 19.47
C VAL A 60 -4.79 7.87 19.44
N GLU A 61 -3.75 8.47 20.04
CA GLU A 61 -3.63 9.93 20.17
C GLU A 61 -3.47 10.65 18.82
N SER A 62 -2.62 10.11 17.94
CA SER A 62 -2.36 10.72 16.64
C SER A 62 -3.59 10.64 15.74
N PRO A 63 -4.16 11.79 15.27
CA PRO A 63 -5.32 11.78 14.39
C PRO A 63 -5.08 11.02 13.07
N PHE A 64 -3.83 11.02 12.59
CA PHE A 64 -3.45 10.29 11.39
C PHE A 64 -3.45 8.78 11.61
N GLN A 65 -2.82 8.30 12.69
CA GLN A 65 -2.83 6.87 13.05
C GLN A 65 -4.24 6.38 13.39
N ARG A 66 -5.02 7.20 14.10
CA ARG A 66 -6.42 6.89 14.41
C ARG A 66 -7.24 6.64 13.15
N ARG A 67 -7.12 7.54 12.17
CA ARG A 67 -7.80 7.44 10.88
C ARG A 67 -7.44 6.16 10.12
N MET A 68 -6.20 5.66 10.24
CA MET A 68 -5.82 4.39 9.61
C MET A 68 -6.65 3.23 10.18
N VAL A 69 -6.76 3.15 11.50
CA VAL A 69 -7.52 2.09 12.18
C VAL A 69 -9.00 2.21 11.85
N GLU A 70 -9.55 3.43 11.91
CA GLU A 70 -10.95 3.71 11.55
C GLU A 70 -11.26 3.25 10.13
N ARG A 71 -10.39 3.58 9.16
CA ARG A 71 -10.57 3.24 7.75
C ARG A 71 -10.46 1.75 7.45
N ASP A 72 -9.50 1.06 8.06
CA ASP A 72 -9.35 -0.39 7.91
C ASP A 72 -10.54 -1.12 8.55
N GLN A 73 -10.97 -0.71 9.75
CA GLN A 73 -12.14 -1.27 10.43
C GLN A 73 -13.45 -0.98 9.69
N GLY A 74 -13.60 0.23 9.15
CA GLY A 74 -14.77 0.67 8.39
C GLY A 74 -14.83 0.15 6.95
N LYS A 75 -13.76 -0.51 6.47
CA LYS A 75 -13.65 -0.99 5.07
C LYS A 75 -13.75 0.14 4.05
N ASP A 76 -13.28 1.32 4.44
CA ASP A 76 -13.46 2.56 3.68
C ASP A 76 -12.87 2.46 2.28
N PHE A 77 -11.74 1.77 2.10
CA PHE A 77 -11.12 1.65 0.79
C PHE A 77 -12.04 0.98 -0.24
N ALA A 78 -12.80 -0.06 0.13
CA ALA A 78 -13.71 -0.71 -0.79
C ALA A 78 -14.78 0.25 -1.31
N ALA A 79 -15.36 1.07 -0.42
CA ALA A 79 -16.34 2.10 -0.79
C ALA A 79 -15.71 3.27 -1.57
N ARG A 80 -14.45 3.60 -1.27
CA ARG A 80 -13.75 4.76 -1.84
C ARG A 80 -13.14 4.47 -3.19
N LEU A 81 -12.75 3.22 -3.44
CA LEU A 81 -12.43 2.74 -4.78
C LEU A 81 -13.58 2.99 -5.74
N GLU A 82 -14.83 2.88 -5.27
CA GLU A 82 -16.00 3.12 -6.12
C GLU A 82 -16.27 4.60 -6.36
N THR A 83 -16.14 5.41 -5.30
CA THR A 83 -16.65 6.80 -5.29
C THR A 83 -15.61 7.85 -5.62
N THR A 84 -14.31 7.57 -5.43
CA THR A 84 -13.24 8.49 -5.74
C THR A 84 -12.95 8.48 -7.24
N ASP A 85 -13.16 9.61 -7.91
CA ASP A 85 -12.72 9.80 -9.30
C ASP A 85 -11.25 10.23 -9.32
N ALA A 86 -10.37 9.24 -9.12
CA ALA A 86 -8.93 9.43 -9.29
C ALA A 86 -8.51 9.11 -10.73
N ASP A 87 -7.50 9.84 -11.22
CA ASP A 87 -6.87 9.59 -12.51
C ASP A 87 -6.07 8.28 -12.47
N VAL A 88 -5.49 7.96 -11.32
CA VAL A 88 -4.67 6.76 -11.09
C VAL A 88 -5.00 6.15 -9.73
N VAL A 89 -5.08 4.81 -9.68
CA VAL A 89 -5.10 4.04 -8.43
C VAL A 89 -3.77 3.31 -8.31
N VAL A 90 -2.96 3.66 -7.31
CA VAL A 90 -1.66 3.01 -7.07
C VAL A 90 -1.77 2.04 -5.91
N LEU A 91 -1.34 0.80 -6.15
CA LEU A 91 -1.24 -0.25 -5.15
C LEU A 91 0.24 -0.54 -4.86
N ASP A 92 0.65 -0.48 -3.60
CA ASP A 92 1.88 -1.11 -3.13
C ASP A 92 1.56 -2.10 -2.01
N LEU A 93 2.35 -3.17 -1.94
CA LEU A 93 2.04 -4.32 -1.07
C LEU A 93 2.93 -4.38 0.17
N VAL A 94 3.69 -3.33 0.48
CA VAL A 94 4.62 -3.32 1.62
C VAL A 94 3.87 -3.48 2.95
N ASP A 95 2.66 -2.96 3.07
CA ASP A 95 1.82 -3.11 4.26
C ASP A 95 1.19 -4.51 4.37
N GLU A 96 1.32 -5.38 3.37
CA GLU A 96 0.93 -6.80 3.49
C GLU A 96 1.88 -7.58 4.41
N GLN A 97 2.93 -6.94 4.94
CA GLN A 97 3.77 -7.47 6.01
C GLN A 97 3.04 -7.68 7.34
N TYR A 98 1.91 -6.99 7.56
CA TYR A 98 1.17 -7.11 8.81
C TYR A 98 0.33 -8.38 8.81
N ASP A 99 0.27 -9.02 9.97
CA ASP A 99 -0.70 -10.10 10.20
C ASP A 99 -2.13 -9.56 10.14
N LEU A 100 -3.09 -10.48 10.11
CA LEU A 100 -4.50 -10.16 10.28
C LEU A 100 -4.98 -10.62 11.66
N VAL A 101 -6.07 -10.03 12.11
CA VAL A 101 -6.94 -10.63 13.13
C VAL A 101 -8.29 -10.91 12.49
N VAL A 102 -8.79 -12.13 12.67
CA VAL A 102 -10.07 -12.59 12.10
C VAL A 102 -11.04 -12.93 13.22
N GLY A 103 -12.16 -12.23 13.26
CA GLY A 103 -13.24 -12.43 14.23
C GLY A 103 -14.07 -13.67 13.91
N ALA A 104 -14.76 -14.19 14.93
CA ALA A 104 -15.64 -15.35 14.78
C ALA A 104 -16.86 -15.08 13.87
N ASP A 105 -17.23 -13.81 13.71
CA ASP A 105 -18.28 -13.31 12.81
C ASP A 105 -17.79 -13.06 11.38
N GLY A 106 -16.52 -13.35 11.08
CA GLY A 106 -15.89 -13.11 9.78
C GLY A 106 -15.35 -11.70 9.59
N GLY A 107 -15.43 -10.84 10.61
CA GLY A 107 -14.73 -9.55 10.61
C GLY A 107 -13.22 -9.74 10.47
N VAL A 108 -12.55 -8.82 9.77
CA VAL A 108 -11.10 -8.88 9.58
C VAL A 108 -10.50 -7.52 9.89
N ALA A 109 -9.34 -7.48 10.51
CA ALA A 109 -8.55 -6.26 10.67
C ALA A 109 -7.09 -6.52 10.35
N THR A 110 -6.42 -5.50 9.81
CA THR A 110 -4.98 -5.50 9.66
C THR A 110 -4.34 -5.24 11.03
N ARG A 111 -3.51 -6.19 11.50
CA ARG A 111 -2.88 -6.16 12.83
C ARG A 111 -1.66 -5.23 12.85
N SER A 112 -1.86 -3.98 12.48
CA SER A 112 -0.88 -2.91 12.56
C SER A 112 -0.60 -2.49 14.01
N MET A 113 0.46 -1.72 14.24
CA MET A 113 0.73 -1.23 15.59
C MET A 113 -0.33 -0.26 16.09
N GLU A 114 -0.91 0.53 15.17
CA GLU A 114 -2.01 1.44 15.45
C GLU A 114 -3.26 0.68 15.89
N PHE A 115 -3.58 -0.42 15.21
CA PHE A 115 -4.67 -1.32 15.60
C PHE A 115 -4.44 -1.91 17.01
N LEU A 116 -3.22 -2.33 17.34
CA LEU A 116 -2.90 -2.82 18.68
C LEU A 116 -3.02 -1.74 19.75
N ARG A 117 -2.60 -0.50 19.46
CA ARG A 117 -2.79 0.65 20.35
C ARG A 117 -4.27 0.97 20.60
N ALA A 118 -5.12 0.70 19.61
CA ALA A 118 -6.57 0.80 19.74
C ALA A 118 -7.20 -0.36 20.55
N GLY A 119 -6.42 -1.20 21.24
CA GLY A 119 -6.92 -2.33 22.02
C GLY A 119 -7.24 -3.57 21.17
N GLY A 120 -6.78 -3.62 19.93
CA GLY A 120 -7.01 -4.74 19.03
C GLY A 120 -6.33 -6.06 19.44
N ASP A 121 -5.43 -6.03 20.44
CA ASP A 121 -4.89 -7.22 21.10
C ASP A 121 -5.93 -7.94 21.97
N SER A 122 -6.89 -7.19 22.51
CA SER A 122 -8.02 -7.68 23.29
C SER A 122 -9.23 -8.02 22.42
N ALA A 123 -9.19 -7.70 21.11
CA ALA A 123 -10.27 -8.02 20.20
C ALA A 123 -10.41 -9.55 20.05
N ALA A 124 -11.64 -10.05 20.15
CA ALA A 124 -11.92 -11.46 19.97
C ALA A 124 -11.62 -11.87 18.51
N GLY A 125 -10.66 -12.77 18.31
CA GLY A 125 -10.31 -13.26 16.99
C GLY A 125 -9.03 -14.08 16.97
N THR A 126 -8.79 -14.72 15.82
CA THR A 126 -7.59 -15.52 15.58
C THR A 126 -6.59 -14.69 14.78
N ARG A 127 -5.33 -14.68 15.22
CA ARG A 127 -4.23 -14.09 14.46
C ARG A 127 -3.91 -14.96 13.26
N VAL A 128 -3.90 -14.38 12.08
CA VAL A 128 -3.49 -15.02 10.83
C VAL A 128 -2.19 -14.39 10.37
N ALA A 129 -1.12 -15.18 10.35
CA ALA A 129 0.22 -14.67 10.04
C ALA A 129 0.33 -14.20 8.57
N SER A 130 0.99 -13.07 8.33
CA SER A 130 1.30 -12.60 6.98
C SER A 130 2.03 -13.69 6.18
N GLY A 131 1.65 -13.85 4.91
CA GLY A 131 2.22 -14.86 4.00
C GLY A 131 1.85 -16.32 4.32
N SER A 132 1.08 -16.59 5.38
CA SER A 132 0.53 -17.92 5.62
C SER A 132 -0.49 -18.34 4.55
N PRO A 133 -0.75 -19.64 4.34
CA PRO A 133 -1.74 -20.08 3.37
C PRO A 133 -3.13 -19.44 3.58
N GLU A 134 -3.58 -19.30 4.84
CA GLU A 134 -4.84 -18.63 5.14
C GLU A 134 -4.81 -17.14 4.78
N PHE A 135 -3.72 -16.44 5.08
CA PHE A 135 -3.54 -15.04 4.68
C PHE A 135 -3.65 -14.89 3.15
N LEU A 136 -2.93 -15.74 2.40
CA LEU A 136 -2.91 -15.68 0.94
C LEU A 136 -4.31 -15.91 0.34
N VAL A 137 -5.07 -16.88 0.86
CA VAL A 137 -6.46 -17.11 0.43
C VAL A 137 -7.33 -15.88 0.66
N ARG A 138 -7.26 -15.27 1.85
CA ARG A 138 -8.05 -14.06 2.17
C ARG A 138 -7.65 -12.87 1.32
N TRP A 139 -6.34 -12.68 1.12
CA TRP A 139 -5.80 -11.63 0.27
C TRP A 139 -6.27 -11.79 -1.18
N GLU A 140 -6.29 -13.01 -1.70
CA GLU A 140 -6.77 -13.28 -3.07
C GLU A 140 -8.26 -12.97 -3.24
N VAL A 141 -9.08 -13.18 -2.22
CA VAL A 141 -10.49 -12.74 -2.22
C VAL A 141 -10.58 -11.22 -2.31
N GLY A 142 -9.79 -10.50 -1.49
CA GLY A 142 -9.74 -9.04 -1.52
C GLY A 142 -9.24 -8.47 -2.85
N TRP A 143 -8.19 -9.07 -3.42
CA TRP A 143 -7.70 -8.73 -4.75
C TRP A 143 -8.76 -8.96 -5.83
N ALA A 144 -9.44 -10.11 -5.81
CA ALA A 144 -10.50 -10.41 -6.76
C ALA A 144 -11.66 -9.41 -6.66
N ALA A 145 -12.02 -8.97 -5.45
CA ALA A 145 -13.04 -7.95 -5.22
C ALA A 145 -12.61 -6.58 -5.78
N LEU A 146 -11.37 -6.17 -5.55
CA LEU A 146 -10.79 -4.95 -6.14
C LEU A 146 -10.88 -4.97 -7.67
N VAL A 147 -10.39 -6.06 -8.29
CA VAL A 147 -10.40 -6.22 -9.74
C VAL A 147 -11.84 -6.21 -10.28
N ALA A 148 -12.76 -6.93 -9.65
CA ALA A 148 -14.16 -6.94 -10.05
C ALA A 148 -14.75 -5.53 -9.99
N THR A 149 -14.51 -4.79 -8.91
CA THR A 149 -14.97 -3.40 -8.75
C THR A 149 -14.39 -2.49 -9.82
N ALA A 150 -13.07 -2.49 -10.00
CA ALA A 150 -12.43 -1.66 -11.02
C ALA A 150 -12.89 -2.03 -12.46
N ARG A 151 -13.14 -3.32 -12.74
CA ARG A 151 -13.68 -3.77 -14.04
C ARG A 151 -15.12 -3.28 -14.26
N ARG A 152 -16.01 -3.43 -13.27
CA ARG A 152 -17.41 -2.94 -13.36
C ARG A 152 -17.48 -1.45 -13.65
N GLN A 153 -16.51 -0.68 -13.17
CA GLN A 153 -16.44 0.76 -13.38
C GLN A 153 -15.73 1.17 -14.68
N GLY A 154 -15.20 0.23 -15.46
CA GLY A 154 -14.35 0.53 -16.61
C GLY A 154 -13.01 1.20 -16.24
N ARG A 155 -12.60 1.11 -14.97
CA ARG A 155 -11.43 1.80 -14.38
C ARG A 155 -10.26 0.89 -14.11
N LEU A 156 -10.31 -0.41 -14.46
CA LEU A 156 -9.16 -1.32 -14.30
C LEU A 156 -7.90 -0.78 -14.99
N GLY A 157 -8.04 -0.07 -16.12
CA GLY A 157 -6.94 0.60 -16.82
C GLY A 157 -6.29 1.75 -16.04
N ARG A 158 -6.87 2.21 -14.93
CA ARG A 158 -6.28 3.22 -14.03
C ARG A 158 -5.50 2.58 -12.87
N VAL A 159 -5.59 1.27 -12.69
CA VAL A 159 -4.88 0.55 -11.62
C VAL A 159 -3.43 0.32 -12.04
N VAL A 160 -2.52 0.78 -11.20
CA VAL A 160 -1.08 0.66 -11.33
C VAL A 160 -0.52 0.04 -10.06
N VAL A 161 0.48 -0.82 -10.20
CA VAL A 161 1.15 -1.51 -9.09
C VAL A 161 2.55 -0.92 -8.96
N HIS A 162 2.84 -0.36 -7.80
CA HIS A 162 4.21 -0.07 -7.40
C HIS A 162 4.83 -1.38 -6.87
N GLU A 163 5.71 -1.98 -7.69
CA GLU A 163 6.32 -3.28 -7.41
C GLU A 163 7.55 -3.12 -6.48
N ALA A 164 7.29 -2.65 -5.27
CA ALA A 164 8.29 -2.40 -4.24
C ALA A 164 8.67 -3.67 -3.47
N TYR A 165 9.96 -3.98 -3.43
CA TYR A 165 10.55 -5.04 -2.61
C TYR A 165 11.38 -4.44 -1.49
N TRP A 166 11.50 -5.15 -0.36
CA TRP A 166 12.34 -4.75 0.76
C TRP A 166 13.81 -4.74 0.35
N ALA A 167 14.50 -3.65 0.65
CA ALA A 167 15.94 -3.53 0.50
C ALA A 167 16.65 -4.51 1.44
N ARG A 168 17.75 -5.09 0.95
CA ARG A 168 18.61 -5.97 1.77
C ARG A 168 19.55 -5.17 2.67
N GLY A 169 19.85 -3.93 2.30
CA GLY A 169 20.72 -3.05 3.05
C GLY A 169 20.44 -1.58 2.75
N ASP A 170 21.16 -0.72 3.43
CA ASP A 170 21.11 0.72 3.25
C ASP A 170 22.24 1.25 2.35
N ALA A 171 22.17 2.54 2.03
CA ALA A 171 23.12 3.23 1.17
C ALA A 171 24.55 3.34 1.77
N ASP A 172 24.70 3.18 3.08
CA ASP A 172 26.00 3.22 3.78
C ASP A 172 26.65 1.82 3.84
N GLY A 173 25.99 0.79 3.28
CA GLY A 173 26.44 -0.60 3.30
C GLY A 173 26.02 -1.38 4.54
N GLY A 174 25.14 -0.81 5.38
CA GLY A 174 24.51 -1.50 6.49
C GLY A 174 23.54 -2.59 5.99
N ALA A 175 23.51 -3.73 6.68
CA ALA A 175 22.61 -4.83 6.36
C ALA A 175 21.36 -4.78 7.25
N PHE A 176 20.18 -4.98 6.65
CA PHE A 176 18.95 -5.23 7.40
C PHE A 176 18.87 -6.71 7.81
N ASP A 177 17.86 -7.07 8.61
CA ASP A 177 17.58 -8.47 8.96
C ASP A 177 17.21 -9.27 7.69
N GLN A 178 18.17 -10.07 7.22
CA GLN A 178 18.02 -10.82 5.96
C GLN A 178 16.90 -11.85 6.03
N GLN A 179 16.68 -12.49 7.18
CA GLN A 179 15.62 -13.49 7.31
C GLN A 179 14.25 -12.83 7.15
N ARG A 180 14.05 -11.66 7.76
CA ARG A 180 12.80 -10.88 7.62
C ARG A 180 12.63 -10.33 6.21
N VAL A 181 13.69 -9.75 5.63
CA VAL A 181 13.67 -9.22 4.26
C VAL A 181 13.31 -10.30 3.25
N GLU A 182 13.95 -11.47 3.34
CA GLU A 182 13.66 -12.58 2.43
C GLU A 182 12.25 -13.14 2.62
N ALA A 183 11.77 -13.25 3.86
CA ALA A 183 10.39 -13.68 4.12
C ALA A 183 9.36 -12.72 3.52
N ALA A 184 9.53 -11.41 3.74
CA ALA A 184 8.66 -10.40 3.16
C ALA A 184 8.69 -10.43 1.62
N ASN A 185 9.89 -10.47 1.04
CA ASN A 185 10.07 -10.48 -0.41
C ASN A 185 9.50 -11.75 -1.06
N ARG A 186 9.58 -12.93 -0.42
CA ARG A 186 8.92 -14.15 -0.91
C ARG A 186 7.41 -13.98 -0.98
N THR A 187 6.79 -13.41 0.06
CA THR A 187 5.35 -13.11 0.05
C THR A 187 5.02 -12.13 -1.06
N LEU A 188 5.75 -11.02 -1.17
CA LEU A 188 5.56 -10.02 -2.23
C LEU A 188 5.65 -10.63 -3.63
N THR A 189 6.64 -11.47 -3.90
CA THR A 189 6.77 -12.18 -5.18
C THR A 189 5.52 -12.99 -5.51
N TYR A 190 4.97 -13.73 -4.54
CA TYR A 190 3.74 -14.49 -4.74
C TYR A 190 2.56 -13.56 -5.08
N LEU A 191 2.38 -12.49 -4.31
CA LEU A 191 1.25 -11.56 -4.49
C LEU A 191 1.33 -10.85 -5.84
N TYR A 192 2.51 -10.36 -6.24
CA TYR A 192 2.69 -9.73 -7.55
C TYR A 192 2.47 -10.70 -8.70
N ALA A 193 2.95 -11.95 -8.59
CA ALA A 193 2.66 -12.99 -9.58
C ALA A 193 1.16 -13.27 -9.70
N ARG A 194 0.41 -13.21 -8.59
CA ARG A 194 -1.05 -13.32 -8.61
C ARG A 194 -1.72 -12.14 -9.32
N MET A 195 -1.30 -10.90 -9.06
CA MET A 195 -1.86 -9.71 -9.71
C MET A 195 -1.65 -9.70 -11.22
N ARG A 196 -0.50 -10.20 -11.69
CA ARG A 196 -0.16 -10.31 -13.12
C ARG A 196 -1.13 -11.19 -13.92
N LYS A 197 -1.92 -12.03 -13.26
CA LYS A 197 -3.00 -12.79 -13.91
C LYS A 197 -4.18 -11.90 -14.35
N ASP A 198 -4.32 -10.72 -13.75
CA ASP A 198 -5.46 -9.81 -13.98
C ASP A 198 -5.06 -8.46 -14.59
N LEU A 199 -3.79 -8.06 -14.46
CA LEU A 199 -3.23 -6.82 -14.96
C LEU A 199 -2.13 -7.08 -16.00
N ALA A 200 -2.06 -6.23 -17.02
CA ALA A 200 -0.96 -6.27 -17.99
C ALA A 200 0.38 -5.86 -17.36
N GLU A 201 1.49 -6.40 -17.84
CA GLU A 201 2.84 -6.13 -17.31
C GLU A 201 3.18 -4.63 -17.26
N ALA A 202 2.71 -3.85 -18.25
CA ALA A 202 2.88 -2.40 -18.29
C ALA A 202 2.21 -1.63 -17.12
N ARG A 203 1.50 -2.32 -16.21
CA ARG A 203 0.95 -1.76 -14.98
C ARG A 203 1.83 -1.99 -13.75
N PHE A 204 2.91 -2.75 -13.86
CA PHE A 204 3.84 -3.01 -12.77
C PHE A 204 5.06 -2.08 -12.91
N LEU A 205 5.19 -1.14 -11.98
CA LEU A 205 6.26 -0.16 -11.94
C LEU A 205 7.33 -0.65 -10.98
N ARG A 206 8.43 -1.13 -11.54
CA ARG A 206 9.58 -1.62 -10.78
C ARG A 206 10.74 -0.64 -10.91
N VAL A 207 11.14 -0.06 -9.79
CA VAL A 207 12.37 0.74 -9.71
C VAL A 207 13.60 -0.17 -9.89
N PRO A 208 14.65 0.23 -10.62
CA PRO A 208 15.84 -0.58 -10.81
C PRO A 208 16.48 -1.02 -9.49
N ASP A 209 16.89 -2.29 -9.40
CA ASP A 209 17.39 -2.91 -8.17
C ASP A 209 18.54 -2.14 -7.49
N ARG A 210 19.38 -1.44 -8.28
CA ARG A 210 20.47 -0.58 -7.77
C ARG A 210 20.02 0.60 -6.90
N LEU A 211 18.74 0.98 -6.99
CA LEU A 211 18.13 2.04 -6.17
C LEU A 211 17.29 1.47 -5.03
N VAL A 212 17.13 0.14 -4.94
CA VAL A 212 16.39 -0.54 -3.88
C VAL A 212 17.30 -0.70 -2.65
N VAL A 213 17.68 0.44 -2.09
CA VAL A 213 18.53 0.57 -0.91
C VAL A 213 17.85 1.49 0.09
N GLY A 214 17.97 1.15 1.38
CA GLY A 214 17.45 1.99 2.46
C GLY A 214 18.23 3.30 2.60
N ASP A 215 17.55 4.36 3.02
CA ASP A 215 18.16 5.61 3.45
C ASP A 215 18.38 5.57 4.98
N PRO A 216 19.65 5.56 5.45
CA PRO A 216 19.98 5.60 6.88
C PRO A 216 19.43 6.84 7.58
N SER A 217 19.28 7.94 6.83
CA SER A 217 18.84 9.25 7.31
C SER A 217 17.35 9.54 7.04
N HIS A 218 16.59 8.52 6.63
CA HIS A 218 15.20 8.70 6.26
C HIS A 218 14.40 9.33 7.41
N ARG A 219 13.50 10.26 7.09
CA ARG A 219 12.65 10.99 8.05
C ARG A 219 11.82 10.12 9.01
N TRP A 220 11.64 8.84 8.69
CA TRP A 220 10.90 7.86 9.49
C TRP A 220 11.81 6.81 10.14
N GLY A 221 13.12 7.04 10.15
CA GLY A 221 14.15 6.13 10.62
C GLY A 221 14.59 5.10 9.58
N ALA A 222 15.72 4.45 9.81
CA ALA A 222 16.24 3.41 8.92
C ALA A 222 15.29 2.19 8.87
N SER A 223 14.99 1.72 7.66
CA SER A 223 14.10 0.58 7.42
C SER A 223 14.33 0.02 6.02
N PRO A 224 14.13 -1.29 5.79
CA PRO A 224 14.23 -1.89 4.44
C PRO A 224 13.18 -1.37 3.44
N VAL A 225 12.25 -0.53 3.86
CA VAL A 225 11.21 0.08 3.01
C VAL A 225 11.22 1.61 3.05
N HIS A 226 12.28 2.21 3.59
CA HIS A 226 12.51 3.65 3.58
C HIS A 226 13.69 3.91 2.66
N PHE A 227 13.41 4.13 1.38
CA PHE A 227 14.42 4.14 0.32
C PHE A 227 15.10 5.50 0.18
N VAL A 228 16.23 5.52 -0.52
CA VAL A 228 16.88 6.76 -0.96
C VAL A 228 15.99 7.59 -1.88
N GLU A 229 16.19 8.92 -1.89
CA GLU A 229 15.37 9.84 -2.69
C GLU A 229 15.31 9.48 -4.18
N ASP A 230 16.42 8.99 -4.76
CA ASP A 230 16.50 8.56 -6.15
C ASP A 230 15.52 7.44 -6.50
N TYR A 231 15.20 6.56 -5.54
CA TYR A 231 14.16 5.54 -5.70
C TYR A 231 12.81 6.20 -5.97
N TYR A 232 12.43 7.16 -5.12
CA TYR A 232 11.14 7.84 -5.20
C TYR A 232 11.02 8.69 -6.46
N ARG A 233 12.10 9.40 -6.86
CA ARG A 233 12.14 10.15 -8.13
C ARG A 233 11.95 9.23 -9.34
N THR A 234 12.66 8.10 -9.35
CA THR A 234 12.55 7.10 -10.43
C THR A 234 11.15 6.50 -10.49
N PHE A 235 10.53 6.19 -9.34
CA PHE A 235 9.16 5.71 -9.30
C PHE A 235 8.17 6.72 -9.91
N LEU A 236 8.32 8.02 -9.60
CA LEU A 236 7.44 9.05 -10.16
C LEU A 236 7.60 9.19 -11.68
N ASP A 237 8.81 9.01 -12.20
CA ASP A 237 9.06 9.02 -13.65
C ASP A 237 8.39 7.82 -14.34
N LEU A 238 8.49 6.63 -13.76
CA LEU A 238 7.78 5.43 -14.22
C LEU A 238 6.25 5.62 -14.16
N LEU A 239 5.75 6.21 -13.08
CA LEU A 239 4.33 6.49 -12.89
C LEU A 239 3.83 7.48 -13.94
N ASP A 240 4.61 8.54 -14.19
CA ASP A 240 4.32 9.54 -15.21
C ASP A 240 4.24 8.90 -16.59
N GLU A 241 5.24 8.12 -16.99
CA GLU A 241 5.25 7.39 -18.25
C GLU A 241 4.05 6.45 -18.41
N ALA A 242 3.76 5.62 -17.40
CA ALA A 242 2.68 4.64 -17.44
C ALA A 242 1.27 5.25 -17.46
N THR A 243 1.16 6.53 -17.09
CA THR A 243 -0.12 7.26 -16.96
C THR A 243 -0.22 8.48 -17.87
N ARG A 244 0.75 8.72 -18.76
CA ARG A 244 0.65 9.73 -19.82
C ARG A 244 -0.32 9.24 -20.89
N GLY A 245 -1.33 10.06 -21.19
CA GLY A 245 -2.14 10.00 -22.41
C GLY A 245 -2.54 8.60 -22.90
N ARG A 246 -3.51 7.97 -22.23
CA ARG A 246 -4.52 7.17 -22.94
C ARG A 246 -5.77 8.03 -23.05
N GLY A 247 -5.66 9.09 -23.85
CA GLY A 247 -6.84 9.78 -24.38
C GLY A 247 -7.58 8.87 -25.35
#